data_AF-A0A5S3YXI7-F1
#
_entry.id   AF-A0A5S3YXI7-F1
#
_cell.length_a   1.000
_cell.length_b   1.000
_cell.length_c   1.000
_cell.angle_alpha   90.00
_cell.angle_beta   90.00
_cell.angle_gamma   90.00
#
_symmetry.space_group_name_H-M   'P 1'
#
loop_
_entity.id
_entity.type
_entity.pdbx_description
1 polymer ?
#
loop_
_entity_poly.entity_id
_entity_poly.type
_entity_poly.pdbx_seq_one_letter_code
_entity_poly.pdbx_strand_id
1 'polypeptide(L)' 'MQEISRNPKVSLSVWWDHIGQQVRVVGLAEQISEQAAIQFWQTRSRSAQLTTLSCEQSQPLSSESALVEQFDKTQQTFEG' A
#
# COMPACT_ATOMS: atom_id res chain seq x y z
N MET A 1 -1.66 -9.59 2.45
CA MET A 1 -3.10 -9.84 2.16
C MET A 1 -3.67 -11.12 2.78
N GLN A 2 -2.86 -12.12 3.18
CA GLN A 2 -3.36 -13.44 3.57
C GLN A 2 -4.35 -13.45 4.75
N GLU A 3 -4.26 -12.49 5.67
CA GLU A 3 -5.15 -12.44 6.85
C GLU A 3 -6.56 -11.98 6.51
N ILE A 4 -6.71 -10.86 5.77
CA ILE A 4 -8.02 -10.28 5.43
C ILE A 4 -8.80 -11.21 4.49
N SER A 5 -8.11 -11.90 3.59
CA SER A 5 -8.74 -12.90 2.71
C SER A 5 -9.32 -14.10 3.48
N ARG A 6 -8.78 -14.43 4.66
CA ARG A 6 -9.26 -15.54 5.50
C ARG A 6 -10.27 -15.09 6.55
N ASN A 7 -10.15 -13.86 7.04
CA ASN A 7 -11.06 -13.26 8.00
C ASN A 7 -11.27 -11.78 7.67
N PRO A 8 -12.42 -11.41 7.07
CA PRO A 8 -12.66 -10.03 6.66
C PRO A 8 -12.97 -9.10 7.83
N LYS A 9 -13.02 -9.60 9.08
CA LYS A 9 -13.26 -8.75 10.26
C LYS A 9 -12.05 -7.84 10.50
N VAL A 10 -12.25 -6.54 10.30
CA VAL A 10 -11.20 -5.52 10.43
C VAL A 10 -11.61 -4.41 11.39
N SER A 11 -10.62 -3.75 11.97
CA SER A 11 -10.82 -2.53 12.75
C SER A 11 -9.76 -1.49 12.40
N LEU A 12 -10.19 -0.25 12.21
CA LEU A 12 -9.32 0.92 12.02
C LEU A 12 -9.48 1.85 13.23
N SER A 13 -8.38 2.29 13.81
CA SER A 13 -8.38 3.33 14.85
C SER A 13 -7.61 4.54 14.35
N VAL A 14 -8.29 5.67 14.23
CA VAL A 14 -7.71 6.95 13.82
C VAL A 14 -7.62 7.83 15.06
N TRP A 15 -6.41 8.24 15.40
CA TRP A 15 -6.15 9.18 16.48
C TRP A 15 -5.95 10.57 15.89
N TRP A 16 -6.80 11.51 16.30
CA TRP A 16 -6.67 12.92 15.98
C TRP A 16 -6.17 13.68 17.20
N ASP A 17 -4.85 13.82 17.26
CA ASP A 17 -4.11 14.48 18.33
C ASP A 17 -4.57 15.93 18.59
N HIS A 18 -4.76 16.70 17.51
CA HIS A 18 -5.08 18.13 17.58
C HIS A 18 -6.43 18.45 18.22
N ILE A 19 -7.37 17.50 18.21
CA ILE A 19 -8.67 17.59 18.91
C ILE A 19 -8.77 16.61 20.09
N GLY A 20 -7.75 15.79 20.34
CA GLY A 20 -7.73 14.77 21.38
C GLY A 20 -8.82 13.69 21.21
N GLN A 21 -9.21 13.39 19.97
CA GLN A 21 -10.29 12.44 19.69
C GLN A 21 -9.77 11.17 19.02
N GLN A 22 -10.37 10.04 19.37
CA GLN A 22 -10.14 8.75 18.71
C GLN A 22 -11.42 8.30 18.02
N VAL A 23 -11.34 8.01 16.73
CA VAL A 23 -12.42 7.34 16.01
C VAL A 23 -12.01 5.91 15.72
N ARG A 24 -12.88 4.99 16.10
CA ARG A 24 -12.73 3.56 15.82
C ARG A 24 -13.82 3.11 14.87
N VAL A 25 -13.42 2.50 13.76
CA VAL A 25 -14.29 1.87 12.78
C VAL A 25 -14.09 0.36 12.86
N VAL A 26 -15.17 -0.40 13.01
CA VAL A 26 -15.15 -1.87 13.06
C VAL A 26 -16.14 -2.39 12.03
N GLY A 27 -15.74 -3.37 11.23
CA GLY A 27 -16.60 -3.90 10.18
C GLY A 27 -15.98 -5.06 9.42
N LEU A 28 -16.56 -5.32 8.25
CA LEU A 28 -16.08 -6.32 7.30
C LEU A 28 -15.39 -5.61 6.14
N ALA A 29 -14.21 -6.08 5.76
CA ALA A 29 -13.50 -5.63 4.56
C ALA A 29 -14.04 -6.36 3.34
N GLU A 30 -14.31 -5.59 2.28
CA GLU A 30 -14.73 -6.11 0.98
C GLU A 30 -13.75 -5.63 -0.10
N GLN A 31 -13.47 -6.49 -1.07
CA GLN A 31 -12.60 -6.14 -2.19
C GLN A 31 -13.36 -5.22 -3.15
N ILE A 32 -12.77 -4.07 -3.46
CA ILE A 32 -13.30 -3.15 -4.47
C ILE A 32 -13.20 -3.76 -5.88
N SER A 33 -14.01 -3.26 -6.81
CA SER A 33 -13.95 -3.71 -8.21
C SER A 33 -12.59 -3.40 -8.84
N GLU A 34 -12.18 -4.22 -9.81
CA GLU A 34 -10.95 -4.03 -10.55
C GLU A 34 -10.91 -2.67 -11.25
N GLN A 35 -12.04 -2.22 -11.81
CA GLN A 35 -12.17 -0.91 -12.43
C GLN A 35 -11.89 0.23 -11.44
N ALA A 36 -12.45 0.15 -10.23
CA ALA A 36 -12.21 1.14 -9.18
C ALA A 36 -10.75 1.12 -8.71
N ALA A 37 -10.14 -0.08 -8.62
CA ALA A 37 -8.74 -0.23 -8.28
C ALA A 37 -7.82 0.40 -9.32
N ILE A 38 -8.08 0.19 -10.61
CA ILE A 38 -7.32 0.79 -11.72
C ILE A 38 -7.47 2.33 -11.72
N GLN A 39 -8.68 2.84 -11.53
CA GLN A 39 -8.90 4.29 -11.45
C GLN A 39 -8.13 4.89 -10.28
N PHE A 40 -8.20 4.28 -9.09
CA PHE A 40 -7.44 4.73 -7.93
C PHE A 40 -5.93 4.68 -8.19
N TRP A 41 -5.43 3.60 -8.83
CA TRP A 41 -4.03 3.48 -9.21
C TRP A 41 -3.56 4.62 -10.12
N GLN A 42 -4.37 5.00 -11.10
CA GLN A 42 -4.08 6.11 -12.03
C GLN A 42 -4.02 7.47 -11.33
N THR A 43 -4.74 7.66 -10.21
CA THR A 43 -4.67 8.92 -9.43
C THR A 43 -3.40 9.07 -8.59
N ARG A 44 -2.63 7.99 -8.40
CA ARG A 44 -1.39 8.04 -7.62
C ARG A 44 -0.29 8.77 -8.37
N SER A 45 0.56 9.50 -7.64
CA SER A 45 1.77 10.10 -8.24
C SER A 45 2.67 9.01 -8.83
N ARG A 46 3.40 9.36 -9.90
CA ARG A 46 4.37 8.44 -10.54
C ARG A 46 5.36 7.88 -9.53
N SER A 47 5.83 8.69 -8.57
CA SER A 47 6.70 8.27 -7.48
C SER A 47 6.07 7.20 -6.57
N ALA A 48 4.77 7.32 -6.25
CA ALA A 48 4.06 6.34 -5.42
C ALA A 48 3.81 5.03 -6.18
N GLN A 49 3.57 5.09 -7.48
CA GLN A 49 3.47 3.90 -8.35
C GLN A 49 4.81 3.15 -8.41
N LEU A 50 5.91 3.88 -8.66
CA LEU A 50 7.27 3.31 -8.67
C LEU A 50 7.63 2.64 -7.35
N THR A 51 7.37 3.31 -6.22
CA THR A 51 7.65 2.77 -4.88
C THR A 51 6.84 1.49 -4.59
N THR A 52 5.59 1.44 -5.07
CA THR A 52 4.74 0.25 -4.89
C THR A 52 5.23 -0.91 -5.76
N LEU A 53 5.82 -0.64 -6.92
CA LEU A 53 6.35 -1.65 -7.84
C LEU A 53 7.75 -2.13 -7.46
N SER A 54 8.57 -1.27 -6.84
CA SER A 54 9.93 -1.61 -6.42
C SER A 54 9.98 -2.49 -5.17
N CYS A 55 8.89 -2.56 -4.40
CA CYS A 55 8.86 -3.22 -3.11
C CYS A 55 7.80 -4.32 -3.07
N GLU A 56 8.23 -5.57 -2.87
CA GLU A 56 7.31 -6.64 -2.49
C GLU A 56 6.91 -6.46 -1.01
N GLN A 57 5.72 -5.94 -0.78
CA GLN A 57 5.22 -5.66 0.56
C GLN A 57 5.28 -6.93 1.44
N SER A 58 5.96 -6.81 2.59
CA SER A 58 6.15 -7.87 3.60
C SER A 58 7.17 -8.98 3.27
N GLN A 59 8.01 -8.84 2.24
CA GLN A 59 9.17 -9.72 2.06
C GLN A 59 10.37 -9.26 2.91
N PRO A 60 11.16 -10.19 3.47
CA PRO A 60 12.40 -9.85 4.16
C PRO A 60 13.41 -9.24 3.17
N LEU A 61 13.92 -8.05 3.50
CA LEU A 61 14.98 -7.41 2.75
C LEU A 61 16.34 -7.98 3.18
N SER A 62 17.17 -8.35 2.22
CA SER A 62 18.54 -8.82 2.46
C SER A 62 19.47 -7.69 2.91
N SER A 63 19.27 -6.48 2.38
CA SER A 63 19.99 -5.25 2.78
C SER A 63 19.26 -4.00 2.29
N GLU A 64 19.57 -2.84 2.89
CA GLU A 64 19.09 -1.54 2.41
C GLU A 64 19.56 -1.24 0.97
N SER A 65 20.78 -1.64 0.63
CA SER A 65 21.32 -1.49 -0.73
C SER A 65 20.52 -2.26 -1.79
N ALA A 66 19.97 -3.42 -1.45
CA ALA A 66 19.14 -4.21 -2.36
C ALA A 66 17.80 -3.51 -2.66
N LEU A 67 17.24 -2.80 -1.68
CA LEU A 67 16.04 -1.99 -1.86
C LEU A 67 16.28 -0.82 -2.82
N VAL A 68 17.40 -0.11 -2.64
CA VAL A 68 17.80 1.00 -3.51
C VAL A 68 18.04 0.53 -4.94
N GLU A 69 18.75 -0.58 -5.13
CA GLU A 69 19.00 -1.15 -6.46
C GLU A 69 17.70 -1.56 -7.17
N GLN A 70 16.74 -2.13 -6.42
CA GLN A 70 15.43 -2.51 -6.96
C GLN A 70 14.56 -1.29 -7.31
N PHE A 71 14.66 -0.21 -6.52
CA PHE A 71 14.05 1.07 -6.84
C PHE A 71 14.64 1.67 -8.13
N ASP A 72 15.96 1.74 -8.26
CA ASP A 72 16.65 2.29 -9.43
C ASP A 72 16.34 1.50 -10.70
N LYS A 73 16.31 0.16 -10.62
CA LYS A 73 15.89 -0.71 -11.75
C LYS A 73 14.45 -0.45 -12.17
N THR A 74 13.56 -0.27 -11.20
CA THR A 74 12.14 0.02 -11.46
C THR A 74 11.99 1.41 -12.07
N GLN A 75 12.74 2.40 -11.61
CA GLN A 75 12.77 3.74 -12.19
C GLN A 75 13.23 3.71 -13.65
N GLN A 76 14.34 3.02 -13.96
CA GLN A 76 14.85 2.91 -15.34
C GLN A 76 13.88 2.20 -16.30
N THR A 77 13.19 1.17 -15.81
CA THR A 77 12.22 0.40 -16.62
C THR A 77 10.96 1.21 -16.95
N PHE A 78 10.61 2.17 -16.10
CA PHE A 78 9.43 3.04 -16.27
C PHE A 78 9.76 4.43 -16.83
N GLU A 79 11.04 4.78 -16.99
CA GLU A 79 11.51 6.01 -17.65
C GLU A 79 11.79 5.84 -19.15
N GLY A 80 11.85 4.61 -19.67
CA GLY A 80 11.88 4.29 -21.11
C GLY A 80 10.49 4.10 -21.70
#